data_AF-A0AAU4H1T0-F1
#
_entry.id   AF-A0AAU4H1T0-F1
#
_cell.length_a   1.000
_cell.length_b   1.000
_cell.length_c   1.000
_cell.angle_alpha   90.00
_cell.angle_beta   90.00
_cell.angle_gamma   90.00
#
_symmetry.space_group_name_H-M   'P 1'
#
loop_
_entity.id
_entity.type
_entity.pdbx_description
1 polymer ?
#
loop_
_entity_poly.entity_id
_entity_poly.type
_entity_poly.pdbx_seq_one_letter_code
_entity_poly.pdbx_strand_id
1 'polypeptide(L)'
;METTVMETTVIDQFKVHISDDGLAEIDGHPLVPMPGQSVHEAVLDQLQRYAQERAVAVEATVNDGPGAAHFVLQVSPDGSSRVLDMEEAAPPEPETAPVVATPAPPPVPASAPAPASAPAPVSAVASAVARARAMAAARASAPAPEPAADGLPAELAERLGRINALATAGRLDEAFADATALRVSLAGSVGAEHPHAVEARAVEAYLAHLRGDYREAVVLALAVARIRCGAGDERAPTEVARAAAAWQQLDDSRTAVAHGRELLHMWGVLNRRGPLPPGHVELAEQVHRYVQALEAAYA
;
A
#
# COMPACT_ATOMS: atom_id res chain seq x y z
N MET A 1 -37.01 0.93 -43.96
CA MET A 1 -36.22 2.08 -43.48
C MET A 1 -36.09 1.92 -41.99
N GLU A 2 -34.88 1.56 -41.58
CA GLU A 2 -34.50 1.16 -40.22
C GLU A 2 -34.70 2.29 -39.21
N THR A 3 -35.33 1.92 -38.10
CA THR A 3 -35.43 2.69 -36.87
C THR A 3 -34.11 2.52 -36.11
N THR A 4 -33.21 3.52 -36.16
CA THR A 4 -32.06 3.58 -35.26
C THR A 4 -32.56 3.93 -33.87
N VAL A 5 -32.75 2.91 -33.05
CA VAL A 5 -32.89 3.04 -31.60
C VAL A 5 -31.56 3.57 -31.07
N MET A 6 -31.56 4.77 -30.49
CA MET A 6 -30.49 5.18 -29.59
C MET A 6 -30.51 4.23 -28.42
N GLU A 7 -29.61 3.24 -28.44
CA GLU A 7 -29.35 2.36 -27.31
C GLU A 7 -28.72 3.23 -26.23
N THR A 8 -29.57 3.79 -25.36
CA THR A 8 -29.14 4.32 -24.07
C THR A 8 -28.52 3.15 -23.35
N THR A 9 -27.19 3.04 -23.39
CA THR A 9 -26.44 2.04 -22.62
C THR A 9 -26.84 2.23 -21.17
N VAL A 10 -27.65 1.31 -20.65
CA VAL A 10 -27.99 1.26 -19.24
C VAL A 10 -26.73 0.78 -18.56
N ILE A 11 -25.99 1.71 -17.98
CA ILE A 11 -24.79 1.38 -17.22
C ILE A 11 -25.27 1.00 -15.82
N ASP A 12 -25.11 -0.28 -15.47
CA ASP A 12 -25.41 -0.76 -14.11
C ASP A 12 -24.37 -0.16 -13.16
N GLN A 13 -24.87 0.54 -12.13
CA GLN A 13 -24.07 1.23 -11.13
C GLN A 13 -24.03 0.43 -9.83
N PHE A 14 -22.82 0.11 -9.37
CA PHE A 14 -22.56 -0.58 -8.11
C PHE A 14 -21.93 0.38 -7.11
N LYS A 15 -22.18 0.15 -5.82
CA LYS A 15 -21.51 0.88 -4.73
C LYS A 15 -20.45 -0.01 -4.10
N VAL A 16 -19.19 0.40 -4.21
CA VAL A 16 -18.08 -0.28 -3.56
C VAL A 16 -17.68 0.51 -2.33
N HIS A 17 -17.61 -0.16 -1.19
CA HIS A 17 -17.06 0.41 0.04
C HIS A 17 -15.84 -0.41 0.46
N ILE A 18 -14.70 0.26 0.59
CA ILE A 18 -13.47 -0.33 1.10
C ILE A 18 -13.21 0.31 2.46
N SER A 19 -13.16 -0.53 3.49
CA SER A 19 -12.88 -0.13 4.87
C SER A 19 -11.38 -0.09 5.12
N ASP A 20 -10.93 0.78 6.03
CA ASP A 20 -9.52 0.90 6.46
C ASP A 20 -8.93 -0.40 7.02
N ASP A 21 -9.80 -1.32 7.47
CA ASP A 21 -9.45 -2.67 7.94
C ASP A 21 -9.18 -3.67 6.78
N GLY A 22 -9.18 -3.22 5.52
CA GLY A 22 -8.90 -4.07 4.36
C GLY A 22 -10.05 -5.02 3.99
N LEU A 23 -11.29 -4.59 4.21
CA LEU A 23 -12.50 -5.31 3.81
C LEU A 23 -13.24 -4.52 2.74
N ALA A 24 -13.72 -5.20 1.69
CA ALA A 24 -14.54 -4.58 0.65
C ALA A 24 -15.98 -5.11 0.67
N GLU A 25 -16.92 -4.25 0.34
CA GLU A 25 -18.32 -4.59 0.11
C GLU A 25 -18.78 -4.05 -1.25
N ILE A 26 -19.61 -4.81 -1.96
CA ILE A 26 -20.26 -4.38 -3.21
C ILE A 26 -21.78 -4.42 -3.01
N ASP A 27 -22.44 -3.28 -3.14
CA ASP A 27 -23.86 -3.08 -2.83
C ASP A 27 -24.26 -3.60 -1.43
N GLY A 28 -23.35 -3.45 -0.47
CA GLY A 28 -23.53 -3.93 0.91
C GLY A 28 -23.32 -5.44 1.10
N HIS A 29 -22.84 -6.16 0.07
CA HIS A 29 -22.46 -7.56 0.19
C HIS A 29 -20.95 -7.67 0.42
N PRO A 30 -20.50 -8.35 1.49
CA PRO A 30 -19.08 -8.50 1.78
C PRO A 30 -18.38 -9.33 0.71
N LEU A 31 -17.26 -8.80 0.23
CA LEU A 31 -16.40 -9.42 -0.75
C LEU A 31 -15.21 -10.07 -0.03
N VAL A 32 -15.08 -11.39 -0.20
CA VAL A 32 -13.97 -12.16 0.37
C VAL A 32 -12.90 -12.35 -0.72
N PRO A 33 -11.72 -11.72 -0.60
CA PRO A 33 -10.64 -11.94 -1.55
C PRO A 33 -10.10 -13.37 -1.47
N MET A 34 -9.59 -13.89 -2.59
CA MET A 34 -8.87 -15.16 -2.57
C MET A 34 -7.57 -15.05 -1.74
N PRO A 35 -7.05 -16.15 -1.17
CA PRO A 35 -5.80 -16.12 -0.42
C PRO A 35 -4.64 -15.57 -1.27
N GLY A 36 -4.03 -14.46 -0.83
CA GLY A 36 -2.96 -13.76 -1.55
C GLY A 36 -3.41 -12.77 -2.62
N GLN A 37 -4.72 -12.61 -2.84
CA GLN A 37 -5.31 -11.60 -3.70
C GLN A 37 -5.52 -10.30 -2.91
N SER A 38 -5.15 -9.17 -3.50
CA SER A 38 -5.45 -7.89 -2.86
C SER A 38 -6.96 -7.60 -2.88
N VAL A 39 -7.46 -6.88 -1.89
CA VAL A 39 -8.87 -6.46 -1.82
C VAL A 39 -9.29 -5.71 -3.09
N HIS A 40 -8.40 -4.85 -3.60
CA HIS A 40 -8.61 -4.09 -4.83
C HIS A 40 -8.75 -4.99 -6.06
N GLU A 41 -7.93 -6.04 -6.14
CA GLU A 41 -7.98 -7.02 -7.22
C GLU A 41 -9.23 -7.89 -7.13
N ALA A 42 -9.65 -8.27 -5.92
CA ALA A 42 -10.91 -8.98 -5.72
C ALA A 42 -12.11 -8.14 -6.17
N VAL A 43 -12.12 -6.83 -5.87
CA VAL A 43 -13.19 -5.90 -6.33
C VAL A 43 -13.21 -5.84 -7.86
N LEU A 44 -12.04 -5.71 -8.50
CA LEU A 44 -11.93 -5.69 -9.96
C LEU A 44 -12.42 -6.99 -10.61
N ASP A 45 -12.02 -8.14 -10.08
CA ASP A 45 -12.46 -9.45 -10.57
C ASP A 45 -13.98 -9.64 -10.43
N GLN A 46 -14.56 -9.16 -9.32
CA GLN A 46 -15.99 -9.23 -9.08
C GLN A 46 -16.76 -8.33 -10.06
N LEU A 47 -16.32 -7.08 -10.25
CA LEU A 47 -16.92 -6.16 -11.20
C LEU A 47 -16.78 -6.65 -12.65
N GLN A 48 -15.64 -7.24 -13.01
CA GLN A 48 -15.44 -7.86 -14.31
C GLN A 48 -16.40 -9.04 -14.51
N ARG A 49 -16.62 -9.87 -13.48
CA ARG A 49 -17.59 -10.97 -13.56
C ARG A 49 -19.01 -10.47 -13.80
N TYR A 50 -19.43 -9.40 -13.12
CA TYR A 50 -20.73 -8.77 -13.38
C TYR A 50 -20.84 -8.21 -14.81
N ALA A 51 -19.76 -7.60 -15.32
CA ALA A 51 -19.72 -7.11 -16.70
C ALA A 51 -19.79 -8.25 -17.73
N GLN A 52 -19.13 -9.38 -17.46
CA GLN A 52 -19.17 -10.58 -18.32
C GLN A 52 -20.54 -11.25 -18.30
N GLU A 53 -21.15 -11.41 -17.13
CA GLU A 53 -22.49 -11.99 -16.98
C GLU A 53 -23.56 -11.19 -17.74
N ARG A 54 -23.39 -9.86 -17.80
CA ARG A 54 -24.33 -8.94 -18.44
C ARG A 54 -23.94 -8.55 -19.86
N ALA A 55 -22.74 -8.90 -20.31
CA ALA A 55 -22.14 -8.49 -21.58
C ALA A 55 -22.13 -6.96 -21.82
N VAL A 56 -22.11 -6.17 -20.75
CA VAL A 56 -22.07 -4.70 -20.78
C VAL A 56 -21.05 -4.16 -19.78
N ALA A 57 -20.56 -2.93 -19.99
CA ALA A 57 -19.69 -2.29 -19.03
C ALA A 57 -20.47 -1.92 -17.75
N VAL A 58 -19.79 -2.07 -16.62
CA VAL A 58 -20.32 -1.82 -15.28
C VAL A 58 -19.60 -0.61 -14.69
N GLU A 59 -20.33 0.27 -14.01
CA GLU A 59 -19.72 1.36 -13.23
C GLU A 59 -19.83 1.09 -11.74
N ALA A 60 -18.76 1.40 -11.01
CA ALA A 60 -18.67 1.21 -9.59
C ALA A 60 -18.23 2.51 -8.93
N THR A 61 -19.04 3.03 -8.02
CA THR A 61 -18.67 4.16 -7.19
C THR A 61 -17.88 3.66 -6.00
N VAL A 62 -16.57 3.94 -5.95
CA VAL A 62 -15.66 3.44 -4.91
C VAL A 62 -15.53 4.47 -3.79
N ASN A 63 -15.86 4.07 -2.58
CA ASN A 63 -15.64 4.83 -1.35
C ASN A 63 -14.55 4.13 -0.55
N ASP A 64 -13.46 4.84 -0.27
CA ASP A 64 -12.31 4.32 0.46
C ASP A 64 -12.21 5.09 1.79
N GLY A 65 -12.90 4.60 2.83
CA GLY A 65 -12.91 5.22 4.17
C GLY A 65 -13.42 6.67 4.31
N PRO A 66 -13.58 7.17 5.54
CA PRO A 66 -13.99 8.55 5.81
C PRO A 66 -12.83 9.53 5.59
N GLY A 67 -12.63 9.94 4.33
CA GLY A 67 -11.66 10.99 3.96
C GLY A 67 -10.87 10.76 2.68
N ALA A 68 -11.02 9.61 1.99
CA ALA A 68 -10.33 9.38 0.72
C ALA A 68 -11.18 9.75 -0.51
N ALA A 69 -10.52 9.69 -1.68
CA ALA A 69 -11.07 10.09 -2.96
C ALA A 69 -12.27 9.22 -3.38
N HIS A 70 -13.36 9.87 -3.75
CA HIS A 70 -14.54 9.25 -4.35
C HIS A 70 -14.39 9.29 -5.86
N PHE A 71 -14.22 8.14 -6.50
CA PHE A 71 -14.08 8.04 -7.96
C PHE A 71 -15.03 6.99 -8.52
N VAL A 72 -15.41 7.16 -9.79
CA VAL A 72 -16.24 6.19 -10.50
C VAL A 72 -15.31 5.31 -11.33
N LEU A 73 -15.42 4.00 -11.14
CA LEU A 73 -14.62 3.00 -11.84
C LEU A 73 -15.51 2.28 -12.85
N GLN A 74 -15.22 2.43 -14.14
CA GLN A 74 -15.89 1.68 -15.20
C GLN A 74 -15.09 0.43 -15.55
N VAL A 75 -15.72 -0.75 -15.56
CA VAL A 75 -15.11 -2.04 -15.88
C VAL A 75 -15.85 -2.68 -17.05
N SER A 76 -15.11 -3.00 -18.11
CA SER A 76 -15.63 -3.64 -19.32
C SER A 76 -15.53 -5.17 -19.25
N PRO A 77 -16.35 -5.92 -20.01
CA PRO A 77 -16.34 -7.40 -20.01
C PRO A 77 -14.99 -8.01 -20.43
N ASP A 78 -14.21 -7.27 -21.22
CA ASP A 78 -12.86 -7.62 -21.67
C ASP A 78 -11.78 -7.47 -20.58
N GLY A 79 -12.16 -6.98 -19.39
CA GLY A 79 -11.25 -6.71 -18.27
C GLY A 79 -10.60 -5.33 -18.31
N SER A 80 -10.93 -4.48 -19.29
CA SER A 80 -10.46 -3.10 -19.31
C SER A 80 -11.19 -2.27 -18.26
N SER A 81 -10.44 -1.59 -17.38
CA SER A 81 -10.98 -0.68 -16.37
C SER A 81 -10.55 0.77 -16.61
N ARG A 82 -11.46 1.74 -16.45
CA ARG A 82 -11.21 3.19 -16.55
C ARG A 82 -11.69 3.88 -15.29
N VAL A 83 -10.84 4.74 -14.71
CA VAL A 83 -11.25 5.63 -13.63
C VAL A 83 -11.82 6.89 -14.26
N LEU A 84 -13.07 7.19 -13.96
CA LEU A 84 -13.75 8.42 -14.29
C LEU A 84 -13.69 9.30 -13.03
N ASP A 85 -12.81 10.29 -13.06
CA ASP A 85 -12.85 11.39 -12.09
C ASP A 85 -14.08 12.25 -12.43
N MET A 86 -14.83 12.70 -11.41
CA MET A 86 -16.09 13.45 -11.61
C MET A 86 -15.90 14.82 -12.30
N GLU A 87 -14.69 15.16 -12.76
CA GLU A 87 -14.36 16.41 -13.46
C GLU A 87 -14.28 16.28 -14.99
N GLU A 88 -14.49 15.10 -15.58
CA GLU A 88 -14.57 14.94 -17.04
C GLU A 88 -15.88 14.30 -17.51
N ALA A 89 -16.98 14.93 -17.09
CA ALA A 89 -18.28 14.81 -17.74
C ALA A 89 -18.62 16.13 -18.45
N ALA A 90 -17.83 16.49 -19.47
CA ALA A 90 -18.23 17.45 -20.48
C ALA A 90 -18.36 16.70 -21.82
N PRO A 91 -19.53 16.71 -22.48
CA PRO A 91 -19.70 16.06 -23.78
C PRO A 91 -18.79 16.74 -24.83
N PRO A 92 -18.29 16.01 -25.85
CA PRO A 92 -17.64 16.65 -26.98
C PRO A 92 -18.66 17.55 -27.69
N GLU A 93 -18.51 18.86 -27.58
CA GLU A 93 -19.29 19.80 -28.38
C GLU A 93 -18.96 19.57 -29.87
N PRO A 94 -19.99 19.54 -30.75
CA PRO A 94 -19.79 19.34 -32.17
C PRO A 94 -19.13 20.59 -32.77
N GLU A 95 -17.92 20.45 -33.29
CA GLU A 95 -17.24 21.50 -34.04
C GLU A 95 -17.96 21.73 -35.37
N THR A 96 -18.92 22.67 -35.36
CA THR A 96 -19.52 23.25 -36.55
C THR A 96 -18.48 24.14 -37.23
N ALA A 97 -17.91 23.63 -38.31
CA ALA A 97 -17.14 24.41 -39.28
C ALA A 97 -17.93 25.63 -39.80
N PRO A 98 -17.20 26.68 -40.26
CA PRO A 98 -17.57 27.31 -41.50
C PRO A 98 -16.50 27.11 -42.58
N VAL A 99 -17.02 26.80 -43.75
CA VAL A 99 -16.37 26.57 -45.04
C VAL A 99 -15.64 27.82 -45.53
N VAL A 100 -14.39 27.65 -46.00
CA VAL A 100 -13.84 28.44 -47.11
C VAL A 100 -13.23 27.45 -48.11
N ALA A 101 -13.66 27.55 -49.36
CA ALA A 101 -13.43 26.56 -50.40
C ALA A 101 -12.24 26.93 -51.32
N THR A 102 -11.47 25.89 -51.69
CA THR A 102 -10.90 25.60 -53.05
C THR A 102 -9.56 26.26 -53.47
N PRO A 103 -8.70 25.64 -54.33
CA PRO A 103 -8.65 24.27 -54.92
C PRO A 103 -7.32 23.48 -54.70
N ALA A 104 -7.39 22.17 -54.98
CA ALA A 104 -6.31 21.17 -55.02
C ALA A 104 -5.31 21.31 -56.19
N PRO A 105 -4.15 20.60 -56.10
CA PRO A 105 -3.65 19.78 -57.23
C PRO A 105 -3.14 18.37 -56.74
N PRO A 106 -2.69 17.42 -57.61
CA PRO A 106 -3.15 16.03 -57.69
C PRO A 106 -2.28 14.98 -56.94
N PRO A 107 -2.65 13.68 -56.92
CA PRO A 107 -1.99 12.64 -56.11
C PRO A 107 -0.88 11.89 -56.87
N VAL A 108 0.18 11.47 -56.16
CA VAL A 108 1.09 10.38 -56.56
C VAL A 108 1.64 9.66 -55.32
N PRO A 109 1.90 8.34 -55.37
CA PRO A 109 1.77 7.45 -54.21
C PRO A 109 3.10 6.97 -53.61
N ALA A 110 2.94 6.30 -52.45
CA ALA A 110 3.78 5.24 -51.89
C ALA A 110 5.15 5.63 -51.32
N SER A 111 5.22 5.69 -49.98
CA SER A 111 6.36 5.14 -49.24
C SER A 111 5.85 4.40 -48.01
N ALA A 112 6.38 3.19 -47.85
CA ALA A 112 6.00 2.15 -46.91
C ALA A 112 5.95 2.61 -45.44
N PRO A 113 5.16 1.93 -44.58
CA PRO A 113 5.08 2.26 -43.17
C PRO A 113 6.38 1.86 -42.45
N ALA A 114 6.98 2.83 -41.76
CA ALA A 114 7.92 2.59 -40.66
C ALA A 114 7.18 1.85 -39.51
N PRO A 115 7.87 1.01 -38.71
CA PRO A 115 7.22 0.24 -37.65
C PRO A 115 6.67 1.20 -36.60
N ALA A 116 5.35 1.14 -36.39
CA ALA A 116 4.70 1.81 -35.29
C ALA A 116 5.29 1.30 -33.97
N SER A 117 5.77 2.24 -33.14
CA SER A 117 5.96 2.00 -31.72
C SER A 117 4.67 1.45 -31.15
N ALA A 118 4.68 0.19 -30.72
CA ALA A 118 3.57 -0.40 -30.00
C ALA A 118 3.36 0.37 -28.68
N PRO A 119 2.13 0.73 -28.29
CA PRO A 119 1.86 1.28 -26.97
C PRO A 119 2.14 0.20 -25.92
N ALA A 120 2.88 0.53 -24.86
CA ALA A 120 3.04 -0.34 -23.71
C ALA A 120 1.66 -0.62 -23.09
N PRO A 121 1.35 -1.84 -22.62
CA PRO A 121 0.04 -2.16 -22.07
C PRO A 121 -0.20 -1.33 -20.79
N VAL A 122 -1.35 -0.65 -20.75
CA VAL A 122 -1.82 0.24 -19.67
C VAL A 122 -1.84 -0.44 -18.29
N SER A 123 -1.90 -1.77 -18.27
CA SER A 123 -1.73 -2.62 -17.08
C SER A 123 -0.41 -2.35 -16.34
N ALA A 124 0.70 -2.10 -17.05
CA ALA A 124 1.99 -1.81 -16.40
C ALA A 124 1.97 -0.47 -15.64
N VAL A 125 1.25 0.53 -16.16
CA VAL A 125 1.07 1.83 -15.51
C VAL A 125 0.17 1.69 -14.28
N ALA A 126 -0.95 0.97 -14.39
CA ALA A 126 -1.83 0.70 -13.26
C ALA A 126 -1.10 -0.05 -12.12
N SER A 127 -0.33 -1.09 -12.44
CA SER A 127 0.49 -1.82 -11.45
C SER A 127 1.61 -0.97 -10.86
N ALA A 128 2.16 0.01 -11.60
CA ALA A 128 3.14 0.95 -11.07
C ALA A 128 2.49 1.93 -10.09
N VAL A 129 1.31 2.46 -10.43
CA VAL A 129 0.55 3.37 -9.56
C VAL A 129 0.07 2.66 -8.30
N ALA A 130 -0.44 1.43 -8.41
CA ALA A 130 -0.84 0.63 -7.27
C ALA A 130 0.33 0.36 -6.31
N ARG A 131 1.51 0.00 -6.84
CA ARG A 131 2.73 -0.14 -6.03
C ARG A 131 3.15 1.18 -5.39
N ALA A 132 3.08 2.30 -6.11
CA ALA A 132 3.40 3.61 -5.55
C ALA A 132 2.47 3.99 -4.39
N ARG A 133 1.16 3.70 -4.52
CA ARG A 133 0.19 3.91 -3.44
C ARG A 133 0.41 2.97 -2.26
N ALA A 134 0.68 1.69 -2.50
CA ALA A 134 1.01 0.74 -1.44
C ALA A 134 2.27 1.17 -0.67
N MET A 135 3.31 1.64 -1.37
CA MET A 135 4.50 2.20 -0.73
C MET A 135 4.21 3.48 0.05
N ALA A 136 3.31 4.35 -0.45
CA ALA A 136 2.90 5.56 0.25
C ALA A 136 2.08 5.24 1.52
N ALA A 137 1.17 4.28 1.45
CA ALA A 137 0.39 3.79 2.58
C ALA A 137 1.30 3.11 3.62
N ALA A 138 2.25 2.27 3.18
CA ALA A 138 3.24 1.66 4.05
C ALA A 138 4.09 2.72 4.79
N ARG A 139 4.49 3.80 4.10
CA ARG A 139 5.19 4.94 4.73
C ARG A 139 4.33 5.69 5.74
N ALA A 140 3.03 5.82 5.49
CA ALA A 140 2.11 6.50 6.40
C ALA A 140 1.84 5.68 7.66
N SER A 141 1.80 4.35 7.54
CA SER A 141 1.48 3.43 8.64
C SER A 141 2.65 3.20 9.61
N ALA A 142 3.91 3.21 9.13
CA ALA A 142 5.08 2.99 9.97
C ALA A 142 5.80 4.31 10.33
N PRO A 143 5.87 4.70 11.62
CA PRO A 143 6.63 5.88 12.00
C PRO A 143 8.12 5.67 11.69
N ALA A 144 8.79 6.68 11.13
CA ALA A 144 10.23 6.61 10.85
C ALA A 144 11.05 6.54 12.15
N PRO A 145 12.21 5.84 12.18
CA PRO A 145 13.15 5.83 13.30
C PRO A 145 13.47 7.25 13.78
N GLU A 146 13.23 7.52 15.06
CA GLU A 146 13.62 8.78 15.67
C GLU A 146 15.12 8.72 15.96
N PRO A 147 15.93 9.71 15.52
CA PRO A 147 17.35 9.72 15.79
C PRO A 147 17.57 9.70 17.31
N ALA A 148 18.46 8.84 17.81
CA ALA A 148 18.80 8.79 19.23
C ALA A 148 19.04 10.19 19.80
N ALA A 149 18.31 10.56 20.86
CA ALA A 149 18.50 11.82 21.56
C ALA A 149 19.90 11.82 22.20
N ASP A 150 20.75 12.73 21.73
CA ASP A 150 22.10 13.07 22.20
C ASP A 150 23.03 11.88 22.56
N GLY A 151 24.02 11.60 21.69
CA GLY A 151 25.13 10.70 22.03
C GLY A 151 25.58 9.72 20.94
N LEU A 152 25.14 9.87 19.68
CA LEU A 152 25.68 9.06 18.59
C LEU A 152 27.09 9.55 18.22
N PRO A 153 28.09 8.65 18.11
CA PRO A 153 29.38 8.97 17.51
C PRO A 153 29.21 9.59 16.11
N ALA A 154 30.05 10.56 15.76
CA ALA A 154 29.92 11.33 14.53
C ALA A 154 29.92 10.45 13.27
N GLU A 155 30.76 9.40 13.25
CA GLU A 155 30.87 8.46 12.15
C GLU A 155 29.58 7.64 11.96
N LEU A 156 28.93 7.28 13.07
CA LEU A 156 27.65 6.57 13.05
C LEU A 156 26.54 7.48 12.55
N ALA A 157 26.46 8.72 13.05
CA ALA A 157 25.50 9.71 12.59
C ALA A 157 25.66 10.00 11.08
N GLU A 158 26.89 10.13 10.60
CA GLU A 158 27.18 10.32 9.17
C GLU A 158 26.70 9.13 8.34
N ARG A 159 26.99 7.90 8.78
CA ARG A 159 26.58 6.70 8.06
C ARG A 159 25.06 6.53 8.03
N LEU A 160 24.36 6.80 9.14
CA LEU A 160 22.90 6.83 9.19
C LEU A 160 22.32 7.93 8.28
N GLY A 161 22.97 9.10 8.24
CA GLY A 161 22.62 10.18 7.31
C GLY A 161 22.70 9.74 5.84
N ARG A 162 23.77 9.01 5.45
CA ARG A 162 23.90 8.44 4.10
C ARG A 162 22.83 7.40 3.79
N ILE A 163 22.54 6.50 4.74
CA ILE A 163 21.46 5.51 4.61
C ILE A 163 20.10 6.20 4.38
N ASN A 164 19.79 7.23 5.16
CA ASN A 164 18.56 7.99 5.02
C ASN A 164 18.49 8.76 3.69
N ALA A 165 19.61 9.29 3.21
CA ALA A 165 19.69 9.91 1.89
C ALA A 165 19.41 8.91 0.75
N LEU A 166 19.95 7.68 0.84
CA LEU A 166 19.64 6.61 -0.11
C LEU A 166 18.15 6.26 -0.10
N ALA A 167 17.56 6.13 1.09
CA ALA A 167 16.13 5.85 1.24
C ALA A 167 15.26 6.96 0.63
N THR A 168 15.63 8.22 0.86
CA THR A 168 14.94 9.40 0.31
C THR A 168 15.04 9.46 -1.22
N ALA A 169 16.17 9.03 -1.78
CA ALA A 169 16.38 8.88 -3.21
C ALA A 169 15.69 7.64 -3.82
N GLY A 170 14.95 6.85 -3.03
CA GLY A 170 14.28 5.63 -3.48
C GLY A 170 15.19 4.42 -3.68
N ARG A 171 16.47 4.52 -3.31
CA ARG A 171 17.48 3.44 -3.45
C ARG A 171 17.41 2.48 -2.26
N LEU A 172 16.25 1.86 -2.07
CA LEU A 172 15.92 1.09 -0.87
C LEU A 172 16.77 -0.19 -0.71
N ASP A 173 17.12 -0.89 -1.79
CA ASP A 173 18.05 -2.04 -1.75
C ASP A 173 19.41 -1.66 -1.18
N GLU A 174 19.96 -0.53 -1.64
CA GLU A 174 21.27 -0.06 -1.20
C GLU A 174 21.24 0.45 0.24
N ALA A 175 20.20 1.21 0.59
CA ALA A 175 19.98 1.67 1.96
C ALA A 175 19.88 0.49 2.92
N PHE A 176 19.09 -0.54 2.56
CA PHE A 176 18.91 -1.74 3.37
C PHE A 176 20.21 -2.51 3.53
N ALA A 177 20.95 -2.74 2.44
CA ALA A 177 22.25 -3.42 2.50
C ALA A 177 23.27 -2.68 3.39
N ASP A 178 23.34 -1.35 3.32
CA ASP A 178 24.24 -0.56 4.18
C ASP A 178 23.79 -0.60 5.66
N ALA A 179 22.47 -0.54 5.92
CA ALA A 179 21.92 -0.69 7.27
C ALA A 179 22.20 -2.09 7.87
N THR A 180 22.02 -3.17 7.10
CA THR A 180 22.37 -4.53 7.50
C THR A 180 23.86 -4.65 7.81
N ALA A 181 24.73 -4.13 6.94
CA ALA A 181 26.18 -4.15 7.16
C ALA A 181 26.57 -3.38 8.43
N LEU A 182 25.96 -2.22 8.67
CA LEU A 182 26.15 -1.44 9.88
C LEU A 182 25.70 -2.20 11.12
N ARG A 183 24.49 -2.79 11.13
CA ARG A 183 23.99 -3.59 12.25
C ARG A 183 24.91 -4.77 12.55
N VAL A 184 25.30 -5.53 11.53
CA VAL A 184 26.18 -6.70 11.70
C VAL A 184 27.54 -6.28 12.27
N SER A 185 28.13 -5.20 11.74
CA SER A 185 29.40 -4.67 12.24
C SER A 185 29.31 -4.25 13.70
N LEU A 186 28.26 -3.51 14.09
CA LEU A 186 28.07 -3.06 15.48
C LEU A 186 27.76 -4.21 16.41
N ALA A 187 26.88 -5.14 16.00
CA ALA A 187 26.56 -6.31 16.80
C ALA A 187 27.79 -7.20 17.05
N GLY A 188 28.69 -7.30 16.08
CA GLY A 188 29.95 -8.04 16.20
C GLY A 188 31.01 -7.35 17.06
N SER A 189 31.03 -6.00 17.09
CA SER A 189 32.06 -5.24 17.83
C SER A 189 31.65 -4.87 19.26
N VAL A 190 30.42 -4.41 19.46
CA VAL A 190 29.91 -3.90 20.75
C VAL A 190 28.76 -4.71 21.32
N GLY A 191 28.24 -5.69 20.57
CA GLY A 191 27.14 -6.56 20.99
C GLY A 191 25.77 -6.16 20.44
N ALA A 192 24.89 -7.14 20.28
CA ALA A 192 23.61 -6.98 19.59
C ALA A 192 22.56 -6.13 20.33
N GLU A 193 22.70 -5.98 21.65
CA GLU A 193 21.82 -5.18 22.53
C GLU A 193 22.38 -3.78 22.80
N HIS A 194 23.60 -3.48 22.34
CA HIS A 194 24.21 -2.17 22.50
C HIS A 194 23.34 -1.09 21.81
N PRO A 195 23.12 0.10 22.42
CA PRO A 195 22.23 1.13 21.86
C PRO A 195 22.46 1.45 20.38
N HIS A 196 23.71 1.55 19.94
CA HIS A 196 24.05 1.77 18.53
C HIS A 196 23.65 0.60 17.60
N ALA A 197 23.81 -0.65 18.05
CA ALA A 197 23.40 -1.82 17.27
C ALA A 197 21.87 -1.93 17.20
N VAL A 198 21.18 -1.55 18.26
CA VAL A 198 19.71 -1.46 18.31
C VAL A 198 19.21 -0.36 17.38
N GLU A 199 19.87 0.79 17.35
CA GLU A 199 19.52 1.89 16.45
C GLU A 199 19.70 1.49 14.98
N ALA A 200 20.82 0.87 14.62
CA ALA A 200 21.04 0.33 13.28
C ALA A 200 19.98 -0.72 12.89
N ARG A 201 19.58 -1.58 13.84
CA ARG A 201 18.50 -2.56 13.63
C ARG A 201 17.14 -1.88 13.42
N ALA A 202 16.83 -0.80 14.12
CA ALA A 202 15.59 -0.06 13.95
C ALA A 202 15.49 0.57 12.55
N VAL A 203 16.61 1.11 12.05
CA VAL A 203 16.71 1.64 10.68
C VAL A 203 16.55 0.53 9.63
N GLU A 204 17.20 -0.62 9.83
CA GLU A 204 17.05 -1.77 8.94
C GLU A 204 15.61 -2.30 8.92
N ALA A 205 14.94 -2.40 10.07
CA ALA A 205 13.53 -2.79 10.16
C ALA A 205 12.63 -1.85 9.36
N TYR A 206 12.86 -0.54 9.49
CA TYR A 206 12.12 0.48 8.73
C TYR A 206 12.35 0.34 7.23
N LEU A 207 13.60 0.11 6.80
CA LEU A 207 13.92 -0.07 5.38
C LEU A 207 13.32 -1.35 4.80
N ALA A 208 13.30 -2.46 5.55
CA ALA A 208 12.58 -3.67 5.16
C ALA A 208 11.08 -3.38 4.96
N HIS A 209 10.46 -2.62 5.86
CA HIS A 209 9.06 -2.21 5.74
C HIS A 209 8.82 -1.39 4.47
N LEU A 210 9.69 -0.40 4.18
CA LEU A 210 9.58 0.41 2.97
C LEU A 210 9.74 -0.38 1.67
N ARG A 211 10.47 -1.50 1.71
CA ARG A 211 10.66 -2.41 0.58
C ARG A 211 9.48 -3.37 0.37
N GLY A 212 8.56 -3.45 1.33
CA GLY A 212 7.49 -4.46 1.36
C GLY A 212 7.94 -5.81 1.92
N ASP A 213 9.14 -5.90 2.49
CA ASP A 213 9.68 -7.13 3.09
C ASP A 213 9.14 -7.30 4.52
N TYR A 214 7.81 -7.34 4.67
CA TYR A 214 7.12 -7.23 5.97
C TYR A 214 7.45 -8.34 6.96
N ARG A 215 7.74 -9.56 6.47
CA ARG A 215 8.21 -10.68 7.31
C ARG A 215 9.56 -10.39 7.96
N GLU A 216 10.47 -9.74 7.25
CA GLU A 216 11.76 -9.35 7.80
C GLU A 216 11.60 -8.12 8.71
N ALA A 217 10.81 -7.14 8.27
CA ALA A 217 10.51 -5.93 9.03
C ALA A 217 9.93 -6.24 10.42
N VAL A 218 8.93 -7.12 10.53
CA VAL A 218 8.29 -7.46 11.81
C VAL A 218 9.27 -8.15 12.76
N VAL A 219 10.13 -9.04 12.26
CA VAL A 219 11.11 -9.76 13.09
C VAL A 219 12.14 -8.80 13.65
N LEU A 220 12.67 -7.90 12.82
CA LEU A 220 13.64 -6.88 13.22
C LEU A 220 13.01 -5.87 14.20
N ALA A 221 11.80 -5.38 13.90
CA ALA A 221 11.09 -4.42 14.74
C ALA A 221 10.71 -4.99 16.11
N LEU A 222 10.21 -6.24 16.17
CA LEU A 222 9.94 -6.92 17.44
C LEU A 222 11.21 -7.10 18.26
N ALA A 223 12.35 -7.41 17.64
CA ALA A 223 13.62 -7.51 18.36
C ALA A 223 14.03 -6.17 18.99
N VAL A 224 13.87 -5.05 18.28
CA VAL A 224 14.11 -3.71 18.82
C VAL A 224 13.15 -3.40 19.97
N ALA A 225 11.86 -3.66 19.78
CA ALA A 225 10.82 -3.43 20.79
C ALA A 225 11.08 -4.22 22.07
N ARG A 226 11.48 -5.51 21.97
CA ARG A 226 11.87 -6.33 23.13
C ARG A 226 13.03 -5.71 23.90
N ILE A 227 14.09 -5.30 23.21
CA ILE A 227 15.29 -4.74 23.86
C ILE A 227 14.94 -3.44 24.58
N ARG A 228 14.22 -2.52 23.92
CA ARG A 228 13.79 -1.26 24.54
C ARG A 228 12.81 -1.47 25.68
N CYS A 229 11.85 -2.40 25.55
CA CYS A 229 10.98 -2.81 26.65
C CYS A 229 11.79 -3.38 27.82
N GLY A 230 12.80 -4.21 27.57
CA GLY A 230 13.67 -4.76 28.61
C GLY A 230 14.44 -3.67 29.36
N ALA A 231 14.97 -2.69 28.62
CA ALA A 231 15.73 -1.56 29.17
C ALA A 231 14.87 -0.50 29.87
N GLY A 232 13.54 -0.52 29.67
CA GLY A 232 12.66 0.55 30.17
C GLY A 232 12.83 1.87 29.44
N ASP A 233 13.26 1.82 28.18
CA ASP A 233 13.49 2.98 27.32
C ASP A 233 12.14 3.68 27.02
N GLU A 234 12.12 5.01 27.10
CA GLU A 234 10.95 5.85 26.82
C GLU A 234 10.41 5.68 25.39
N ARG A 235 11.27 5.23 24.46
CA ARG A 235 10.90 4.95 23.06
C ARG A 235 10.25 3.59 22.86
N ALA A 236 10.21 2.74 23.88
CA ALA A 236 9.65 1.39 23.77
C ALA A 236 8.22 1.36 23.20
N PRO A 237 7.27 2.22 23.61
CA PRO A 237 5.95 2.26 22.99
C PRO A 237 6.02 2.49 21.48
N THR A 238 6.79 3.47 21.01
CA THR A 238 6.94 3.79 19.59
C THR A 238 7.48 2.60 18.79
N GLU A 239 8.44 1.84 19.35
CA GLU A 239 8.94 0.63 18.68
C GLU A 239 7.90 -0.50 18.63
N VAL A 240 7.06 -0.64 19.66
CA VAL A 240 5.93 -1.58 19.61
C VAL A 240 4.94 -1.17 18.52
N ALA A 241 4.67 0.13 18.35
CA ALA A 241 3.82 0.63 17.27
C ALA A 241 4.44 0.39 15.88
N ARG A 242 5.76 0.56 15.69
CA ARG A 242 6.43 0.18 14.43
C ARG A 242 6.31 -1.31 14.13
N ALA A 243 6.50 -2.15 15.13
CA ALA A 243 6.35 -3.59 14.98
C ALA A 243 4.90 -3.95 14.62
N ALA A 244 3.91 -3.25 15.18
CA ALA A 244 2.50 -3.40 14.82
C ALA A 244 2.22 -2.98 13.37
N ALA A 245 2.81 -1.89 12.87
CA ALA A 245 2.66 -1.47 11.48
C ALA A 245 3.19 -2.51 10.48
N ALA A 246 4.36 -3.10 10.75
CA ALA A 246 4.88 -4.20 9.92
C ALA A 246 4.04 -5.48 10.05
N TRP A 247 3.53 -5.76 11.26
CA TRP A 247 2.68 -6.91 11.54
C TRP A 247 1.33 -6.86 10.81
N GLN A 248 0.71 -5.68 10.68
CA GLN A 248 -0.56 -5.51 9.95
C GLN A 248 -0.46 -5.88 8.46
N GLN A 249 0.75 -5.91 7.91
CA GLN A 249 1.01 -6.25 6.51
C GLN A 249 1.38 -7.73 6.30
N LEU A 250 1.23 -8.58 7.32
CA LEU A 250 1.55 -10.01 7.21
C LEU A 250 0.39 -10.79 6.60
N ASP A 251 0.67 -11.50 5.51
CA ASP A 251 -0.29 -12.41 4.89
C ASP A 251 -0.39 -13.78 5.58
N ASP A 252 0.65 -14.18 6.35
CA ASP A 252 0.67 -15.48 7.02
C ASP A 252 -0.08 -15.44 8.34
N SER A 253 -1.25 -16.09 8.39
CA SER A 253 -2.13 -16.05 9.56
C SER A 253 -1.51 -16.66 10.82
N ARG A 254 -0.67 -17.70 10.72
CA ARG A 254 -0.04 -18.32 11.91
C ARG A 254 1.02 -17.39 12.51
N THR A 255 1.86 -16.82 11.66
CA THR A 255 2.86 -15.84 12.04
C THR A 255 2.20 -14.56 12.57
N ALA A 256 1.09 -14.12 11.96
CA ALA A 256 0.31 -12.99 12.44
C ALA A 256 -0.26 -13.26 13.84
N VAL A 257 -0.85 -14.43 14.12
CA VAL A 257 -1.32 -14.76 15.49
C VAL A 257 -0.16 -14.77 16.49
N ALA A 258 0.97 -15.39 16.16
CA ALA A 258 2.13 -15.49 17.05
C ALA A 258 2.71 -14.10 17.40
N HIS A 259 2.97 -13.27 16.40
CA HIS A 259 3.51 -11.92 16.59
C HIS A 259 2.47 -10.95 17.20
N GLY A 260 1.19 -11.12 16.89
CA GLY A 260 0.11 -10.32 17.48
C GLY A 260 0.00 -10.54 18.99
N ARG A 261 0.08 -11.79 19.45
CA ARG A 261 0.13 -12.11 20.89
C ARG A 261 1.35 -11.50 21.58
N GLU A 262 2.49 -11.47 20.89
CA GLU A 262 3.70 -10.86 21.40
C GLU A 262 3.56 -9.33 21.56
N LEU A 263 2.99 -8.65 20.57
CA LEU A 263 2.69 -7.22 20.63
C LEU A 263 1.77 -6.89 21.82
N LEU A 264 0.66 -7.65 21.96
CA LEU A 264 -0.28 -7.51 23.08
C LEU A 264 0.41 -7.70 24.44
N HIS A 265 1.31 -8.69 24.53
CA HIS A 265 2.10 -8.88 25.74
C HIS A 265 2.97 -7.65 26.06
N MET A 266 3.66 -7.09 25.07
CA MET A 266 4.50 -5.89 25.26
C MET A 266 3.68 -4.67 25.67
N TRP A 267 2.54 -4.40 25.03
CA TRP A 267 1.63 -3.33 25.49
C TRP A 267 1.14 -3.55 26.92
N GLY A 268 0.83 -4.81 27.29
CA GLY A 268 0.49 -5.14 28.68
C GLY A 268 1.63 -4.90 29.67
N VAL A 269 2.89 -5.12 29.26
CA VAL A 269 4.08 -4.78 30.07
C VAL A 269 4.22 -3.27 30.21
N LEU A 270 4.10 -2.51 29.12
CA LEU A 270 4.23 -1.05 29.10
C LEU A 270 3.12 -0.39 29.93
N ASN A 271 1.86 -0.81 29.78
CA ASN A 271 0.72 -0.27 30.52
C ASN A 271 0.84 -0.47 32.04
N ARG A 272 1.53 -1.53 32.49
CA ARG A 272 1.83 -1.74 33.92
C ARG A 272 2.88 -0.79 34.47
N ARG A 273 3.74 -0.23 33.61
CA ARG A 273 4.81 0.71 34.00
C ARG A 273 4.37 2.16 33.95
N GLY A 274 3.31 2.48 33.23
CA GLY A 274 2.76 3.82 33.13
C GLY A 274 1.66 3.90 32.07
N PRO A 275 1.01 5.06 31.95
CA PRO A 275 0.03 5.29 30.89
C PRO A 275 0.68 5.16 29.52
N LEU A 276 0.00 4.45 28.61
CA LEU A 276 0.43 4.36 27.23
C LEU A 276 0.25 5.72 26.51
N PRO A 277 1.09 6.04 25.52
CA PRO A 277 0.86 7.22 24.68
C PRO A 277 -0.46 7.11 23.91
N PRO A 278 -1.02 8.25 23.45
CA PRO A 278 -2.26 8.26 22.67
C PRO A 278 -2.19 7.35 21.43
N GLY A 279 -3.28 6.67 21.08
CA GLY A 279 -3.34 5.76 19.92
C GLY A 279 -2.87 4.33 20.20
N HIS A 280 -2.08 4.10 21.27
CA HIS A 280 -1.56 2.75 21.56
C HIS A 280 -2.63 1.81 22.13
N VAL A 281 -3.64 2.34 22.82
CA VAL A 281 -4.76 1.54 23.33
C VAL A 281 -5.60 1.03 22.16
N GLU A 282 -5.92 1.93 21.23
CA GLU A 282 -6.69 1.64 20.02
C GLU A 282 -5.95 0.63 19.13
N LEU A 283 -4.65 0.80 18.94
CA LEU A 283 -3.81 -0.17 18.22
C LEU A 283 -3.78 -1.55 18.90
N ALA A 284 -3.65 -1.59 20.23
CA ALA A 284 -3.67 -2.85 20.97
C ALA A 284 -5.04 -3.55 20.85
N GLU A 285 -6.15 -2.81 20.92
CA GLU A 285 -7.49 -3.33 20.70
C GLU A 285 -7.70 -3.84 19.28
N GLN A 286 -7.19 -3.13 18.27
CA GLN A 286 -7.22 -3.58 16.88
C GLN A 286 -6.47 -4.90 16.69
N VAL A 287 -5.24 -4.99 17.23
CA VAL A 287 -4.43 -6.22 17.20
C VAL A 287 -5.17 -7.36 17.90
N HIS A 288 -5.78 -7.10 19.05
CA HIS A 288 -6.56 -8.09 19.79
C HIS A 288 -7.72 -8.64 18.97
N ARG A 289 -8.55 -7.77 18.38
CA ARG A 289 -9.68 -8.16 17.53
C ARG A 289 -9.24 -9.01 16.34
N TYR A 290 -8.17 -8.59 15.65
CA TYR A 290 -7.67 -9.29 14.48
C TYR A 290 -7.10 -10.67 14.82
N VAL A 291 -6.31 -10.78 15.90
CA VAL A 291 -5.79 -12.08 16.39
C VAL A 291 -6.94 -13.03 16.73
N GLN A 292 -7.98 -12.55 17.42
CA GLN A 292 -9.16 -13.37 17.73
C GLN A 292 -9.90 -13.84 16.47
N ALA A 293 -10.05 -12.97 15.47
CA ALA A 293 -10.69 -13.32 14.21
C ALA A 293 -9.91 -14.41 13.46
N LEU A 294 -8.57 -14.30 13.39
CA LEU A 294 -7.72 -15.33 12.80
C LEU A 294 -7.81 -16.64 13.59
N GLU A 295 -7.74 -16.59 14.91
CA GLU A 295 -7.85 -17.80 15.74
C GLU A 295 -9.19 -18.51 15.54
N ALA A 296 -10.30 -17.77 15.44
CA ALA A 296 -11.62 -18.34 15.17
C ALA A 296 -11.75 -18.95 13.76
N ALA A 297 -11.07 -18.37 12.77
CA ALA A 297 -11.10 -18.87 11.39
C ALA A 297 -10.26 -20.14 11.17
N TYR A 298 -9.27 -20.39 12.03
CA TYR A 298 -8.33 -21.52 11.92
C TYR A 298 -8.41 -22.52 13.09
N ALA A 299 -9.42 -22.40 13.96
CA ALA A 299 -9.76 -23.34 15.03
C ALA A 299 -10.60 -24.52 14.50
#